data_AF-A0A954G7P0-F1
#
_entry.id   AF-A0A954G7P0-F1
#
_cell.length_a   1.000
_cell.length_b   1.000
_cell.length_c   1.000
_cell.angle_alpha   90.00
_cell.angle_beta   90.00
_cell.angle_gamma   90.00
#
_symmetry.space_group_name_H-M   'P 1'
#
loop_
_entity.id
_entity.type
_entity.pdbx_description
1 polymer ?
#
loop_
_entity_poly.entity_id
_entity_poly.type
_entity_poly.pdbx_seq_one_letter_code
_entity_poly.pdbx_strand_id
1 'polypeptide(L)'
;MKLPLLTLCLTLASLLSVQPVSLFADPVNADKPEASVDFKSAVQQKLEPLKKQPALIHSAIGVTRKETPIPCVFSADDLNFHTGKTRILLIGGLDGSKASVNAVIEAVEWFYTADVAAPLREKFSLSAVPIANPDGWVLNQGPKNASGGNPTTGYPPLGDSYLSPTKPEAEYLWRWIGMHAPDLVLDVREGNQFEWVVPVDSLPVVQRLGKLLAPQIRPVFGWELISALAFKLPSNVGRVPALAVELDASSPRAFLPELLTAMEKSSFQSPSPARLELMRRQQRTPIQVATQLSKVYGNDLGRLSYLPVLSLISQIRLGELTDDHSRLPHVEKITQEYLKKNPQPLDNKGGGSVIAGHLLFSELTKATGNLDYLKYAKQAADLGFDDQGNMKESMPHHVEMSDAVFMSCPILAAVGRLTGESKYYDMALKHWRFIQ
;
A
#
# COMPACT_ATOMS: atom_id res chain seq x y z
N MET A 1 38.20 -38.60 -50.31
CA MET A 1 37.27 -39.73 -50.10
C MET A 1 36.82 -39.72 -48.65
N LYS A 2 35.50 -39.56 -48.46
CA LYS A 2 34.66 -40.08 -47.34
C LYS A 2 34.83 -39.50 -45.92
N LEU A 3 33.82 -38.70 -45.56
CA LEU A 3 33.31 -38.44 -44.20
C LEU A 3 32.68 -39.72 -43.56
N PRO A 4 32.36 -39.73 -42.24
CA PRO A 4 31.10 -39.16 -41.70
C PRO A 4 31.36 -38.24 -40.48
N LEU A 5 30.80 -37.03 -40.32
CA LEU A 5 29.40 -36.58 -40.46
C LEU A 5 28.39 -37.46 -39.70
N LEU A 6 28.54 -37.62 -38.38
CA LEU A 6 27.41 -38.13 -37.59
C LEU A 6 27.36 -37.73 -36.10
N THR A 7 28.35 -37.03 -35.57
CA THR A 7 28.38 -36.74 -34.11
C THR A 7 28.21 -35.26 -33.73
N LEU A 8 27.94 -34.36 -34.69
CA LEU A 8 27.72 -32.94 -34.40
C LEU A 8 26.30 -32.42 -34.74
N CYS A 9 25.36 -33.32 -35.04
CA CYS A 9 23.98 -32.94 -35.39
C CYS A 9 22.90 -33.41 -34.40
N LEU A 10 23.27 -34.00 -33.26
CA LEU A 10 22.32 -34.49 -32.26
C LEU A 10 22.24 -33.66 -30.98
N THR A 11 23.05 -32.61 -30.83
CA THR A 11 22.98 -31.68 -29.69
C THR A 11 22.45 -30.30 -30.05
N LEU A 12 22.12 -30.02 -31.32
CA LEU A 12 21.60 -28.72 -31.76
C LEU A 12 20.10 -28.72 -32.14
N ALA A 13 19.42 -29.87 -32.10
CA ALA A 13 18.01 -29.98 -32.51
C ALA A 13 17.00 -30.05 -31.34
N SER A 14 17.44 -29.98 -30.08
CA SER A 14 16.55 -30.04 -28.89
C SER A 14 16.36 -28.70 -28.17
N LEU A 15 16.91 -27.59 -28.68
CA LEU A 15 16.83 -26.26 -28.04
C LEU A 15 16.01 -25.21 -28.80
N LEU A 16 15.26 -25.59 -29.85
CA LEU A 16 14.42 -24.68 -30.63
C LEU A 16 12.97 -25.16 -30.76
N SER A 17 12.35 -25.49 -29.63
CA SER A 17 10.89 -25.45 -29.49
C SER A 17 10.52 -24.54 -28.32
N VAL A 18 10.73 -23.23 -28.52
CA VAL A 18 10.11 -22.23 -27.66
C VAL A 18 8.63 -22.25 -28.02
N GLN A 19 7.82 -22.93 -27.21
CA GLN A 19 6.37 -22.76 -27.28
C GLN A 19 6.06 -21.28 -27.03
N PRO A 20 5.11 -20.68 -27.77
CA PRO A 20 4.65 -19.34 -27.45
C PRO A 20 4.09 -19.35 -26.04
N VAL A 21 4.75 -18.63 -25.13
CA VAL A 21 4.21 -18.37 -23.79
C VAL A 21 2.90 -17.63 -23.98
N SER A 22 1.80 -18.30 -23.69
CA SER A 22 0.49 -17.66 -23.58
C SER A 22 0.60 -16.57 -22.52
N LEU A 23 0.32 -15.32 -22.91
CA LEU A 23 0.23 -14.17 -22.00
C LEU A 23 -1.09 -14.15 -21.21
N PHE A 24 -1.92 -15.17 -21.37
CA PHE A 24 -3.02 -15.44 -20.47
C PHE A 24 -2.53 -16.44 -19.44
N ALA A 25 -2.49 -16.04 -18.18
CA ALA A 25 -2.38 -16.99 -17.09
C ALA A 25 -3.51 -17.99 -17.27
N ASP A 26 -3.16 -19.27 -17.48
CA ASP A 26 -4.13 -20.33 -17.27
C ASP A 26 -4.75 -20.10 -15.89
N PRO A 27 -6.09 -20.12 -15.74
CA PRO A 27 -6.67 -20.05 -14.42
C PRO A 27 -6.03 -21.18 -13.64
N VAL A 28 -5.29 -20.84 -12.59
CA VAL A 28 -4.77 -21.82 -11.65
C VAL A 28 -6.00 -22.55 -11.13
N ASN A 29 -6.26 -23.73 -11.68
CA ASN A 29 -7.23 -24.66 -11.14
C ASN A 29 -6.55 -25.20 -9.88
N ALA A 30 -6.56 -24.36 -8.84
CA ALA A 30 -6.22 -24.77 -7.50
C ALA A 30 -7.35 -25.73 -7.11
N ASP A 31 -7.09 -27.03 -7.25
CA ASP A 31 -7.89 -28.06 -6.60
C ASP A 31 -8.13 -27.61 -5.16
N LYS A 32 -9.38 -27.24 -4.85
CA LYS A 32 -9.77 -26.82 -3.50
C LYS A 32 -9.57 -28.03 -2.60
N PRO A 33 -8.66 -27.98 -1.60
CA PRO A 33 -8.57 -29.07 -0.64
C PRO A 33 -9.90 -29.19 0.12
N GLU A 34 -10.37 -30.42 0.29
CA GLU A 34 -11.60 -30.76 1.00
C GLU A 34 -11.61 -30.28 2.46
N ALA A 35 -12.83 -29.94 2.90
CA ALA A 35 -13.21 -29.33 4.19
C ALA A 35 -12.54 -27.97 4.45
N SER A 36 -12.96 -26.93 3.72
CA SER A 36 -12.53 -25.56 4.01
C SER A 36 -12.96 -25.15 5.41
N VAL A 37 -12.02 -25.11 6.35
CA VAL A 37 -12.19 -24.43 7.63
C VAL A 37 -12.81 -23.06 7.37
N ASP A 38 -13.97 -22.79 7.94
CA ASP A 38 -14.66 -21.51 7.75
C ASP A 38 -14.06 -20.44 8.66
N PHE A 39 -12.92 -19.91 8.22
CA PHE A 39 -12.20 -18.86 8.92
C PHE A 39 -13.04 -17.58 9.08
N LYS A 40 -13.78 -17.20 8.04
CA LYS A 40 -14.50 -15.92 7.98
C LYS A 40 -15.65 -15.91 8.97
N SER A 41 -16.47 -16.97 9.03
CA SER A 41 -17.57 -17.04 9.99
C SER A 41 -17.08 -17.12 11.43
N ALA A 42 -15.98 -17.85 11.70
CA ALA A 42 -15.40 -17.93 13.04
C ALA A 42 -14.93 -16.54 13.53
N VAL A 43 -14.23 -15.79 12.69
CA VAL A 43 -13.82 -14.40 13.00
C VAL A 43 -15.04 -13.51 13.19
N GLN A 44 -16.03 -13.59 12.30
CA GLN A 44 -17.24 -12.80 12.40
C GLN A 44 -18.00 -13.05 13.72
N GLN A 45 -18.21 -14.32 14.07
CA GLN A 45 -18.86 -14.72 15.31
C GLN A 45 -18.10 -14.22 16.53
N LYS A 46 -16.75 -14.27 16.49
CA LYS A 46 -15.93 -13.84 17.61
C LYS A 46 -16.02 -12.33 17.88
N LEU A 47 -16.29 -11.53 16.85
CA LEU A 47 -16.37 -10.07 16.93
C LEU A 47 -17.77 -9.53 17.23
N GLU A 48 -18.79 -10.40 17.37
CA GLU A 48 -20.17 -9.98 17.69
C GLU A 48 -20.31 -9.05 18.90
N PRO A 49 -19.54 -9.22 20.01
CA PRO A 49 -19.61 -8.28 21.13
C PRO A 49 -19.27 -6.83 20.73
N LEU A 50 -18.32 -6.66 19.81
CA LEU A 50 -17.86 -5.34 19.36
C LEU A 50 -18.83 -4.69 18.37
N LYS A 51 -19.50 -5.48 17.53
CA LYS A 51 -20.43 -4.98 16.49
C LYS A 51 -21.60 -4.16 17.06
N LYS A 52 -21.93 -4.38 18.32
CA LYS A 52 -23.02 -3.68 19.01
C LYS A 52 -22.63 -2.26 19.44
N GLN A 53 -21.35 -1.88 19.32
CA GLN A 53 -20.86 -0.59 19.77
C GLN A 53 -20.96 0.46 18.65
N PRO A 54 -21.89 1.42 18.72
CA PRO A 54 -22.10 2.39 17.64
C PRO A 54 -20.93 3.37 17.47
N ALA A 55 -20.08 3.52 18.48
CA ALA A 55 -18.88 4.36 18.42
C ALA A 55 -17.73 3.72 17.61
N LEU A 56 -17.81 2.41 17.32
CA LEU A 56 -16.76 1.68 16.62
C LEU A 56 -17.06 1.57 15.13
N ILE A 57 -16.06 1.94 14.32
CA ILE A 57 -15.97 1.65 12.91
C ILE A 57 -15.28 0.29 12.77
N HIS A 58 -15.90 -0.62 12.03
CA HIS A 58 -15.38 -1.97 11.78
C HIS A 58 -14.74 -2.03 10.39
N SER A 59 -13.54 -2.57 10.32
CA SER A 59 -12.81 -2.74 9.06
C SER A 59 -11.85 -3.92 9.14
N ALA A 60 -10.98 -4.06 8.14
CA ALA A 60 -9.87 -4.99 8.13
C ALA A 60 -8.59 -4.28 7.67
N ILE A 61 -7.46 -4.63 8.28
CA ILE A 61 -6.15 -4.07 7.90
C ILE A 61 -5.55 -4.74 6.66
N GLY A 62 -6.12 -5.88 6.28
CA GLY A 62 -5.68 -6.74 5.19
C GLY A 62 -6.37 -8.09 5.21
N VAL A 63 -5.82 -9.05 4.47
CA VAL A 63 -6.31 -10.43 4.38
C VAL A 63 -5.17 -11.43 4.51
N THR A 64 -5.43 -12.59 5.09
CA THR A 64 -4.46 -13.70 5.12
C THR A 64 -4.33 -14.39 3.77
N ARG A 65 -3.46 -15.39 3.66
CA ARG A 65 -3.38 -16.27 2.48
C ARG A 65 -4.62 -17.13 2.27
N LYS A 66 -5.48 -17.30 3.28
CA LYS A 66 -6.80 -17.93 3.15
C LYS A 66 -7.91 -16.93 2.86
N GLU A 67 -7.53 -15.69 2.50
CA GLU A 67 -8.44 -14.57 2.26
C GLU A 67 -9.29 -14.21 3.48
N THR A 68 -8.85 -14.58 4.68
CA THR A 68 -9.52 -14.23 5.92
C THR A 68 -9.20 -12.77 6.26
N PRO A 69 -10.21 -11.90 6.45
CA PRO A 69 -9.96 -10.53 6.89
C PRO A 69 -9.22 -10.50 8.23
N ILE A 70 -8.22 -9.65 8.34
CA ILE A 70 -7.54 -9.34 9.61
C ILE A 70 -8.29 -8.16 10.24
N PRO A 71 -9.20 -8.40 11.21
CA PRO A 71 -10.14 -7.39 11.65
C PRO A 71 -9.47 -6.25 12.40
N CYS A 72 -10.00 -5.04 12.25
CA CYS A 72 -9.73 -3.93 13.15
C CYS A 72 -10.99 -3.16 13.52
N VAL A 73 -10.93 -2.50 14.68
CA VAL A 73 -11.94 -1.56 15.16
C VAL A 73 -11.27 -0.28 15.61
N PHE A 74 -11.91 0.86 15.35
CA PHE A 74 -11.42 2.17 15.75
C PHE A 74 -12.58 3.17 15.81
N SER A 75 -12.40 4.30 16.46
CA SER A 75 -13.41 5.35 16.57
C SER A 75 -13.17 6.50 15.59
N ALA A 76 -14.10 7.45 15.50
CA ALA A 76 -13.89 8.68 14.74
C ALA A 76 -12.69 9.52 15.26
N ASP A 77 -12.38 9.46 16.56
CA ASP A 77 -11.20 10.12 17.13
C ASP A 77 -9.90 9.56 16.56
N ASP A 78 -9.89 8.28 16.21
CA ASP A 78 -8.71 7.65 15.62
C ASP A 78 -8.45 8.09 14.17
N LEU A 79 -9.45 8.67 13.50
CA LEU A 79 -9.29 9.27 12.17
C LEU A 79 -8.85 10.75 12.25
N ASN A 80 -8.87 11.34 13.44
CA ASN A 80 -8.50 12.73 13.67
C ASN A 80 -7.09 12.85 14.28
N PHE A 81 -6.07 13.06 13.44
CA PHE A 81 -4.70 13.25 13.93
C PHE A 81 -4.52 14.49 14.83
N HIS A 82 -5.46 15.43 14.84
CA HIS A 82 -5.45 16.63 15.68
C HIS A 82 -6.28 16.49 16.98
N THR A 83 -6.85 15.31 17.28
CA THR A 83 -7.59 15.10 18.53
C THR A 83 -6.73 15.40 19.78
N GLY A 84 -7.32 15.95 20.83
CA GLY A 84 -6.63 16.15 22.11
C GLY A 84 -6.35 14.84 22.87
N LYS A 85 -6.97 13.74 22.45
CA LYS A 85 -6.87 12.44 23.11
C LYS A 85 -5.56 11.71 22.79
N THR A 86 -5.09 10.93 23.75
CA THR A 86 -4.02 9.95 23.54
C THR A 86 -4.59 8.70 22.88
N ARG A 87 -4.07 8.33 21.71
CA ARG A 87 -4.58 7.22 20.88
C ARG A 87 -3.82 5.94 21.16
N ILE A 88 -4.53 4.89 21.58
CA ILE A 88 -3.94 3.59 21.93
C ILE A 88 -4.43 2.55 20.92
N LEU A 89 -3.49 1.74 20.44
CA LEU A 89 -3.78 0.58 19.62
C LEU A 89 -3.47 -0.70 20.40
N LEU A 90 -4.50 -1.54 20.57
CA LEU A 90 -4.36 -2.90 21.09
C LEU A 90 -4.17 -3.90 19.95
N ILE A 91 -3.27 -4.86 20.12
CA ILE A 91 -3.05 -5.96 19.18
C ILE A 91 -3.26 -7.25 19.96
N GLY A 92 -4.26 -8.03 19.57
CA GLY A 92 -4.58 -9.34 20.14
C GLY A 92 -4.50 -10.43 19.07
N GLY A 93 -4.32 -11.67 19.51
CA GLY A 93 -4.33 -12.84 18.62
C GLY A 93 -3.16 -12.91 17.64
N LEU A 94 -2.11 -12.11 17.79
CA LEU A 94 -0.92 -12.20 16.92
C LEU A 94 -0.17 -13.52 17.16
N ASP A 95 -0.15 -13.95 18.40
CA ASP A 95 0.31 -15.27 18.87
C ASP A 95 -0.67 -16.41 18.53
N GLY A 96 -1.84 -16.10 17.97
CA GLY A 96 -2.91 -17.06 17.64
C GLY A 96 -3.63 -17.63 18.87
N SER A 97 -3.42 -17.09 20.07
CA SER A 97 -4.05 -17.62 21.29
C SER A 97 -5.49 -17.14 21.47
N LYS A 98 -6.30 -17.94 22.18
CA LYS A 98 -7.65 -17.53 22.58
C LYS A 98 -7.60 -16.48 23.69
N ALA A 99 -6.63 -16.57 24.59
CA ALA A 99 -6.50 -15.66 25.73
C ALA A 99 -6.25 -14.22 25.27
N SER A 100 -5.32 -14.00 24.33
CA SER A 100 -5.04 -12.66 23.79
C SER A 100 -6.23 -12.08 23.02
N VAL A 101 -6.92 -12.89 22.21
CA VAL A 101 -8.12 -12.49 21.47
C VAL A 101 -9.24 -12.08 22.42
N ASN A 102 -9.53 -12.89 23.44
CA ASN A 102 -10.58 -12.61 24.41
C ASN A 102 -10.28 -11.32 25.18
N ALA A 103 -9.07 -11.20 25.71
CA ALA A 103 -8.69 -10.08 26.55
C ALA A 103 -8.74 -8.74 25.80
N VAL A 104 -8.36 -8.71 24.52
CA VAL A 104 -8.48 -7.48 23.72
C VAL A 104 -9.93 -7.14 23.41
N ILE A 105 -10.77 -8.13 23.06
CA ILE A 105 -12.21 -7.88 22.84
C ILE A 105 -12.88 -7.37 24.11
N GLU A 106 -12.63 -8.01 25.26
CA GLU A 106 -13.16 -7.62 26.56
C GLU A 106 -12.67 -6.22 26.99
N ALA A 107 -11.41 -5.90 26.74
CA ALA A 107 -10.85 -4.59 27.04
C ALA A 107 -11.51 -3.48 26.20
N VAL A 108 -11.75 -3.72 24.91
CA VAL A 108 -12.45 -2.78 24.03
C VAL A 108 -13.91 -2.65 24.48
N GLU A 109 -14.61 -3.76 24.73
CA GLU A 109 -16.00 -3.73 25.19
C GLU A 109 -16.13 -2.95 26.50
N TRP A 110 -15.29 -3.24 27.49
CA TRP A 110 -15.24 -2.49 28.75
C TRP A 110 -15.01 -1.00 28.52
N PHE A 111 -14.03 -0.64 27.69
CA PHE A 111 -13.68 0.77 27.46
C PHE A 111 -14.83 1.57 26.86
N TYR A 112 -15.64 0.95 25.99
CA TYR A 112 -16.76 1.63 25.31
C TYR A 112 -18.10 1.52 26.05
N THR A 113 -18.28 0.54 26.94
CA THR A 113 -19.57 0.31 27.62
C THR A 113 -19.59 0.66 29.09
N ALA A 114 -18.46 0.55 29.80
CA ALA A 114 -18.45 0.73 31.23
C ALA A 114 -18.58 2.22 31.62
N ASP A 115 -19.43 2.51 32.60
CA ASP A 115 -19.60 3.88 33.13
C ASP A 115 -18.30 4.40 33.76
N VAL A 116 -17.57 3.52 34.46
CA VAL A 116 -16.27 3.85 35.06
C VAL A 116 -15.21 4.25 34.03
N ALA A 117 -15.38 3.85 32.76
CA ALA A 117 -14.50 4.24 31.67
C ALA A 117 -14.91 5.56 30.99
N ALA A 118 -16.07 6.14 31.33
CA ALA A 118 -16.53 7.40 30.73
C ALA A 118 -15.51 8.55 30.85
N PRO A 119 -14.92 8.82 32.03
CA PRO A 119 -13.89 9.85 32.15
C PRO A 119 -12.61 9.54 31.37
N LEU A 120 -12.32 8.25 31.13
CA LEU A 120 -11.17 7.81 30.36
C LEU A 120 -11.38 8.04 28.86
N ARG A 121 -12.61 7.89 28.35
CA ARG A 121 -12.97 8.16 26.95
C ARG A 121 -12.82 9.64 26.56
N GLU A 122 -12.78 10.55 27.52
CA GLU A 122 -12.47 11.97 27.27
C GLU A 122 -10.96 12.22 27.05
N LYS A 123 -10.11 11.34 27.58
CA LYS A 123 -8.63 11.49 27.53
C LYS A 123 -7.98 10.57 26.52
N PHE A 124 -8.57 9.41 26.28
CA PHE A 124 -8.01 8.34 25.46
C PHE A 124 -8.95 7.98 24.32
N SER A 125 -8.36 7.61 23.18
CA SER A 125 -9.03 6.89 22.11
C SER A 125 -8.46 5.48 22.04
N LEU A 126 -9.33 4.49 21.85
CA LEU A 126 -8.94 3.08 21.84
C LEU A 126 -9.33 2.42 20.53
N SER A 127 -8.33 1.91 19.82
CA SER A 127 -8.46 1.09 18.62
C SER A 127 -7.87 -0.29 18.85
N ALA A 128 -8.26 -1.28 18.05
CA ALA A 128 -7.74 -2.63 18.18
C ALA A 128 -7.63 -3.37 16.85
N VAL A 129 -6.64 -4.25 16.76
CA VAL A 129 -6.60 -5.41 15.86
C VAL A 129 -6.80 -6.64 16.75
N PRO A 130 -8.06 -7.04 17.03
CA PRO A 130 -8.36 -8.05 18.05
C PRO A 130 -7.92 -9.47 17.69
N ILE A 131 -7.78 -9.78 16.40
CA ILE A 131 -7.40 -11.11 15.90
C ILE A 131 -6.37 -10.94 14.77
N ALA A 132 -5.11 -10.65 15.13
CA ALA A 132 -4.07 -10.32 14.15
C ALA A 132 -3.57 -11.53 13.33
N ASN A 133 -3.66 -12.76 13.85
CA ASN A 133 -3.42 -14.01 13.13
C ASN A 133 -4.71 -14.86 13.11
N PRO A 134 -5.72 -14.47 12.31
CA PRO A 134 -7.05 -15.10 12.38
C PRO A 134 -7.02 -16.56 11.95
N ASP A 135 -6.23 -16.93 10.95
CA ASP A 135 -6.15 -18.31 10.50
C ASP A 135 -5.46 -19.21 11.54
N GLY A 136 -4.35 -18.75 12.12
CA GLY A 136 -3.65 -19.47 13.18
C GLY A 136 -4.52 -19.64 14.43
N TRP A 137 -5.32 -18.62 14.75
CA TRP A 137 -6.31 -18.67 15.84
C TRP A 137 -7.40 -19.72 15.59
N VAL A 138 -8.05 -19.72 14.42
CA VAL A 138 -9.09 -20.71 14.09
C VAL A 138 -8.54 -22.14 14.10
N LEU A 139 -7.32 -22.34 13.59
CA LEU A 139 -6.67 -23.65 13.59
C LEU A 139 -6.15 -24.09 14.96
N ASN A 140 -6.11 -23.21 15.95
CA ASN A 140 -5.40 -23.41 17.22
C ASN A 140 -3.92 -23.81 17.01
N GLN A 141 -3.25 -23.16 16.05
CA GLN A 141 -1.85 -23.43 15.66
C GLN A 141 -0.92 -22.24 15.92
N GLY A 142 -1.40 -21.25 16.67
CA GLY A 142 -0.59 -20.12 17.13
C GLY A 142 0.76 -20.56 17.73
N PRO A 143 1.88 -19.87 17.44
CA PRO A 143 1.98 -18.62 16.68
C PRO A 143 2.06 -18.83 15.16
N LYS A 144 1.91 -20.06 14.64
CA LYS A 144 1.91 -20.31 13.19
C LYS A 144 0.58 -19.83 12.57
N ASN A 145 0.64 -19.36 11.33
CA ASN A 145 -0.55 -19.10 10.52
C ASN A 145 -0.85 -20.30 9.59
N ALA A 146 -1.94 -20.25 8.82
CA ALA A 146 -2.33 -21.31 7.89
C ALA A 146 -1.47 -21.40 6.60
N SER A 147 -0.41 -20.59 6.50
CA SER A 147 0.55 -20.60 5.39
C SER A 147 1.97 -21.02 5.82
N GLY A 148 2.12 -21.54 7.05
CA GLY A 148 3.40 -22.04 7.56
C GLY A 148 4.37 -20.97 8.04
N GLY A 149 3.97 -19.70 8.09
CA GLY A 149 4.75 -18.63 8.70
C GLY A 149 4.38 -18.37 10.15
N ASN A 150 5.13 -17.48 10.79
CA ASN A 150 4.89 -17.01 12.15
C ASN A 150 4.80 -15.46 12.14
N PRO A 151 3.60 -14.88 12.32
CA PRO A 151 3.38 -13.44 12.35
C PRO A 151 3.97 -12.69 13.56
N THR A 152 4.45 -13.38 14.60
CA THR A 152 5.07 -12.72 15.76
C THR A 152 6.52 -12.28 15.51
N THR A 153 7.11 -12.70 14.39
CA THR A 153 8.51 -12.46 14.01
C THR A 153 8.63 -11.93 12.58
N GLY A 154 9.78 -11.35 12.26
CA GLY A 154 10.08 -10.71 10.99
C GLY A 154 9.75 -9.22 10.97
N TYR A 155 9.91 -8.51 12.10
CA TYR A 155 9.72 -7.05 12.15
C TYR A 155 11.06 -6.29 12.16
N PRO A 156 11.21 -5.20 11.39
CA PRO A 156 10.30 -4.76 10.33
C PRO A 156 10.27 -5.81 9.19
N PRO A 157 9.13 -6.01 8.52
CA PRO A 157 9.06 -6.91 7.39
C PRO A 157 9.99 -6.46 6.26
N LEU A 158 10.71 -7.41 5.65
CA LEU A 158 11.72 -7.20 4.61
C LEU A 158 11.34 -7.86 3.26
N GLY A 159 10.07 -8.26 3.09
CA GLY A 159 9.61 -9.04 1.94
C GLY A 159 8.85 -8.24 0.88
N ASP A 160 8.20 -8.96 -0.03
CA ASP A 160 7.39 -8.43 -1.13
C ASP A 160 6.06 -7.79 -0.66
N SER A 161 6.05 -7.19 0.52
CA SER A 161 4.87 -6.58 1.14
C SER A 161 3.71 -7.59 1.22
N TYR A 162 2.52 -7.23 0.74
CA TYR A 162 1.33 -8.08 0.74
C TYR A 162 1.44 -9.33 -0.15
N LEU A 163 2.53 -9.51 -0.92
CA LEU A 163 2.80 -10.73 -1.68
C LEU A 163 3.59 -11.79 -0.89
N SER A 164 3.98 -11.51 0.37
CA SER A 164 4.66 -12.45 1.25
C SER A 164 3.91 -13.80 1.36
N PRO A 165 4.45 -14.92 0.85
CA PRO A 165 3.73 -16.19 0.79
C PRO A 165 3.40 -16.77 2.16
N THR A 166 4.15 -16.38 3.20
CA THR A 166 4.05 -16.98 4.54
C THR A 166 3.75 -15.99 5.65
N LYS A 167 3.92 -14.68 5.46
CA LYS A 167 3.73 -13.67 6.52
C LYS A 167 3.00 -12.40 6.07
N PRO A 168 1.86 -12.47 5.36
CA PRO A 168 1.11 -11.27 5.00
C PRO A 168 0.62 -10.48 6.22
N GLU A 169 0.32 -11.13 7.34
CA GLU A 169 -0.21 -10.49 8.55
C GLU A 169 0.77 -9.47 9.12
N ALA A 170 2.06 -9.81 9.20
CA ALA A 170 3.10 -8.91 9.68
C ALA A 170 3.25 -7.68 8.78
N GLU A 171 3.13 -7.87 7.47
CA GLU A 171 3.21 -6.81 6.44
C GLU A 171 2.04 -5.83 6.57
N TYR A 172 0.81 -6.34 6.67
CA TYR A 172 -0.38 -5.51 6.87
C TYR A 172 -0.35 -4.78 8.21
N LEU A 173 0.02 -5.46 9.29
CA LEU A 173 0.08 -4.88 10.62
C LEU A 173 1.13 -3.76 10.70
N TRP A 174 2.35 -4.00 10.19
CA TRP A 174 3.41 -3.00 10.16
C TRP A 174 3.00 -1.75 9.37
N ARG A 175 2.45 -1.93 8.16
CA ARG A 175 2.01 -0.83 7.32
C ARG A 175 0.86 -0.06 7.96
N TRP A 176 -0.14 -0.78 8.48
CA TRP A 176 -1.32 -0.18 9.09
C TRP A 176 -0.99 0.59 10.35
N ILE A 177 -0.11 0.09 11.24
CA ILE A 177 0.38 0.86 12.40
C ILE A 177 0.98 2.20 11.95
N GLY A 178 1.72 2.22 10.84
CA GLY A 178 2.27 3.45 10.28
C GLY A 178 1.22 4.40 9.72
N MET A 179 0.18 3.89 9.05
CA MET A 179 -0.92 4.72 8.51
C MET A 179 -1.85 5.24 9.62
N HIS A 180 -2.07 4.41 10.65
CA HIS A 180 -2.90 4.72 11.81
C HIS A 180 -2.17 5.67 12.77
N ALA A 181 -0.87 5.49 12.94
CA ALA A 181 0.01 6.28 13.82
C ALA A 181 -0.58 6.50 15.23
N PRO A 182 -0.79 5.44 16.02
CA PRO A 182 -1.23 5.59 17.41
C PRO A 182 -0.13 6.26 18.27
N ASP A 183 -0.53 6.74 19.44
CA ASP A 183 0.39 7.28 20.44
C ASP A 183 1.07 6.17 21.26
N LEU A 184 0.43 5.01 21.36
CA LEU A 184 0.93 3.81 22.01
C LEU A 184 0.42 2.56 21.29
N VAL A 185 1.29 1.56 21.08
CA VAL A 185 0.92 0.20 20.70
C VAL A 185 1.10 -0.74 21.90
N LEU A 186 0.09 -1.55 22.18
CA LEU A 186 0.17 -2.65 23.15
C LEU A 186 -0.03 -3.99 22.43
N ASP A 187 1.00 -4.83 22.39
CA ASP A 187 0.93 -6.22 21.92
C ASP A 187 0.56 -7.13 23.10
N VAL A 188 -0.61 -7.77 23.02
CA VAL A 188 -1.19 -8.61 24.07
C VAL A 188 -1.03 -10.06 23.66
N ARG A 189 -0.39 -10.88 24.49
CA ARG A 189 -0.14 -12.31 24.21
C ARG A 189 -0.48 -13.19 25.39
N GLU A 190 -0.72 -14.46 25.14
CA GLU A 190 -0.77 -15.49 26.18
C GLU A 190 0.66 -15.80 26.65
N GLY A 191 0.82 -15.96 27.97
CA GLY A 191 2.05 -16.37 28.62
C GLY A 191 1.74 -17.25 29.84
N ASN A 192 2.77 -17.57 30.61
CA ASN A 192 2.61 -18.43 31.80
C ASN A 192 2.12 -17.68 33.04
N GLN A 193 2.27 -16.36 33.05
CA GLN A 193 1.91 -15.47 34.14
C GLN A 193 1.59 -14.08 33.60
N PHE A 194 0.85 -13.28 34.38
CA PHE A 194 0.59 -11.89 34.02
C PHE A 194 1.84 -11.04 34.21
N GLU A 195 2.43 -10.53 33.13
CA GLU A 195 3.62 -9.68 33.20
C GLU A 195 3.68 -8.64 32.07
N TRP A 196 4.18 -7.45 32.40
CA TRP A 196 4.45 -6.41 31.42
C TRP A 196 5.82 -6.60 30.76
N VAL A 197 5.91 -6.25 29.49
CA VAL A 197 7.14 -6.32 28.70
C VAL A 197 7.49 -4.96 28.15
N VAL A 198 8.58 -4.41 28.64
CA VAL A 198 9.14 -3.13 28.18
C VAL A 198 10.41 -3.43 27.38
N PRO A 199 10.44 -3.15 26.06
CA PRO A 199 11.65 -3.37 25.27
C PRO A 199 12.84 -2.58 25.81
N VAL A 200 14.04 -3.17 25.76
CA VAL A 200 15.28 -2.49 26.18
C VAL A 200 15.49 -1.20 25.40
N ASP A 201 15.25 -1.27 24.09
CA ASP A 201 15.38 -0.14 23.16
C ASP A 201 14.14 0.75 23.09
N SER A 202 13.23 0.63 24.07
CA SER A 202 11.99 1.39 24.09
C SER A 202 12.24 2.90 24.19
N LEU A 203 11.32 3.69 23.63
CA LEU A 203 11.39 5.14 23.70
C LEU A 203 11.32 5.64 25.16
N PRO A 204 11.95 6.78 25.51
CA PRO A 204 11.97 7.27 26.89
C PRO A 204 10.60 7.42 27.57
N VAL A 205 9.55 7.72 26.79
CA VAL A 205 8.16 7.79 27.29
C VAL A 205 7.66 6.42 27.77
N VAL A 206 8.00 5.35 27.06
CA VAL A 206 7.65 3.97 27.42
C VAL A 206 8.47 3.51 28.61
N GLN A 207 9.76 3.87 28.70
CA GLN A 207 10.59 3.54 29.86
C GLN A 207 10.03 4.16 31.15
N ARG A 208 9.54 5.41 31.10
CA ARG A 208 8.88 6.06 32.25
C ARG A 208 7.56 5.40 32.61
N LEU A 209 6.73 5.07 31.61
CA LEU A 209 5.48 4.34 31.81
C LEU A 209 5.75 2.96 32.45
N GLY A 210 6.74 2.24 31.92
CA GLY A 210 7.15 0.91 32.38
C GLY A 210 7.48 0.86 33.87
N LYS A 211 8.10 1.90 34.43
CA LYS A 211 8.41 1.96 35.88
C LYS A 211 7.18 1.89 36.80
N LEU A 212 5.98 2.14 36.27
CA LEU A 212 4.72 2.10 37.01
C LEU A 212 3.93 0.81 36.79
N LEU A 213 4.41 -0.08 35.92
CA LEU A 213 3.74 -1.32 35.54
C LEU A 213 4.46 -2.50 36.21
N ALA A 214 3.73 -3.35 36.93
CA ALA A 214 4.32 -4.49 37.64
C ALA A 214 3.32 -5.66 37.77
N PRO A 215 3.78 -6.92 37.70
CA PRO A 215 5.18 -7.35 37.50
C PRO A 215 5.68 -7.18 36.05
N GLN A 216 6.99 -7.26 35.84
CA GLN A 216 7.64 -7.10 34.53
C GLN A 216 8.59 -8.27 34.23
N ILE A 217 8.53 -8.75 32.99
CA ILE A 217 9.49 -9.73 32.47
C ILE A 217 10.86 -9.07 32.33
N ARG A 218 11.91 -9.79 32.75
CA ARG A 218 13.28 -9.42 32.37
C ARG A 218 13.44 -9.60 30.87
N PRO A 219 14.02 -8.64 30.14
CA PRO A 219 13.98 -8.64 28.68
C PRO A 219 14.39 -9.99 28.06
N VAL A 220 13.45 -10.64 27.38
CA VAL A 220 13.67 -11.87 26.61
C VAL A 220 13.49 -11.60 25.11
N PHE A 221 14.19 -12.38 24.30
CA PHE A 221 14.00 -12.39 22.84
C PHE A 221 12.57 -12.85 22.49
N GLY A 222 11.97 -12.35 21.40
CA GLY A 222 10.64 -12.77 20.91
C GLY A 222 9.60 -11.65 20.74
N TRP A 223 9.95 -10.42 21.11
CA TRP A 223 9.09 -9.24 21.04
C TRP A 223 9.47 -8.30 19.88
N GLU A 224 9.61 -8.88 18.69
CA GLU A 224 10.16 -8.16 17.53
C GLU A 224 9.31 -6.97 17.08
N LEU A 225 7.97 -7.09 17.08
CA LEU A 225 7.08 -5.99 16.68
C LEU A 225 7.30 -4.74 17.53
N ILE A 226 7.13 -4.86 18.85
CA ILE A 226 7.23 -3.72 19.77
C ILE A 226 8.66 -3.17 19.85
N SER A 227 9.66 -4.03 19.67
CA SER A 227 11.06 -3.59 19.61
C SER A 227 11.29 -2.79 18.34
N ALA A 228 10.90 -3.32 17.17
CA ALA A 228 11.08 -2.65 15.88
C ALA A 228 10.39 -1.29 15.81
N LEU A 229 9.19 -1.13 16.39
CA LEU A 229 8.48 0.17 16.44
C LEU A 229 9.25 1.26 17.19
N ALA A 230 10.16 0.89 18.10
CA ALA A 230 10.96 1.82 18.89
C ALA A 230 12.19 2.37 18.15
N PHE A 231 12.61 1.78 17.03
CA PHE A 231 13.79 2.24 16.26
C PHE A 231 13.63 2.24 14.74
N LYS A 232 12.57 1.65 14.18
CA LYS A 232 12.23 1.69 12.75
C LYS A 232 10.96 2.51 12.52
N LEU A 233 10.76 2.90 11.26
CA LEU A 233 9.69 3.81 10.84
C LEU A 233 8.62 3.05 10.04
N PRO A 234 7.55 2.52 10.66
CA PRO A 234 6.43 1.96 9.90
C PRO A 234 5.90 3.01 8.91
N SER A 235 5.69 2.60 7.67
CA SER A 235 5.25 3.47 6.56
C SER A 235 6.07 4.75 6.37
N ASN A 236 7.34 4.74 6.82
CA ASN A 236 8.24 5.88 6.85
C ASN A 236 7.65 7.12 7.54
N VAL A 237 6.75 6.97 8.52
CA VAL A 237 6.15 8.13 9.22
C VAL A 237 6.86 8.49 10.52
N GLY A 238 7.36 7.52 11.28
CA GLY A 238 7.94 7.84 12.57
C GLY A 238 7.97 6.62 13.46
N ARG A 239 8.77 6.71 14.53
CA ARG A 239 8.76 5.69 15.59
C ARG A 239 7.45 5.75 16.36
N VAL A 240 7.01 4.62 16.88
CA VAL A 240 5.77 4.50 17.65
C VAL A 240 6.12 3.93 19.02
N PRO A 241 5.75 4.61 20.13
CA PRO A 241 5.86 4.03 21.47
C PRO A 241 5.12 2.68 21.53
N ALA A 242 5.80 1.64 22.01
CA ALA A 242 5.22 0.30 22.09
C ALA A 242 5.73 -0.47 23.30
N LEU A 243 4.86 -1.28 23.89
CA LEU A 243 5.17 -2.28 24.92
C LEU A 243 4.22 -3.47 24.76
N ALA A 244 4.36 -4.48 25.61
CA ALA A 244 3.47 -5.63 25.63
C ALA A 244 3.05 -6.07 27.02
N VAL A 245 2.09 -6.98 27.06
CA VAL A 245 1.66 -7.70 28.25
C VAL A 245 1.44 -9.17 27.91
N GLU A 246 1.98 -10.05 28.74
CA GLU A 246 1.63 -11.47 28.77
C GLU A 246 0.47 -11.69 29.74
N LEU A 247 -0.44 -12.57 29.36
CA LEU A 247 -1.62 -12.93 30.12
C LEU A 247 -1.51 -14.36 30.61
N ASP A 248 -1.85 -14.57 31.87
CA ASP A 248 -2.11 -15.91 32.40
C ASP A 248 -3.54 -16.33 32.06
N ALA A 249 -3.69 -17.31 31.17
CA ALA A 249 -5.01 -17.84 30.81
C ALA A 249 -5.73 -18.51 32.00
N SER A 250 -4.99 -18.96 33.01
CA SER A 250 -5.56 -19.58 34.22
C SER A 250 -5.98 -18.56 35.29
N SER A 251 -5.46 -17.33 35.21
CA SER A 251 -5.76 -16.24 36.13
C SER A 251 -5.95 -14.91 35.38
N PRO A 252 -7.11 -14.71 34.72
CA PRO A 252 -7.35 -13.52 33.92
C PRO A 252 -7.29 -12.24 34.76
N ARG A 253 -6.52 -11.26 34.28
CA ARG A 253 -6.34 -9.95 34.92
C ARG A 253 -6.58 -8.83 33.90
N ALA A 254 -7.33 -7.81 34.31
CA ALA A 254 -7.61 -6.66 33.47
C ALA A 254 -6.35 -5.79 33.29
N PHE A 255 -5.74 -5.81 32.10
CA PHE A 255 -4.53 -5.03 31.80
C PHE A 255 -4.83 -3.56 31.45
N LEU A 256 -5.97 -3.28 30.79
CA LEU A 256 -6.24 -1.95 30.25
C LEU A 256 -6.46 -0.87 31.32
N PRO A 257 -7.26 -1.09 32.39
CA PRO A 257 -7.39 -0.09 33.45
C PRO A 257 -6.06 0.23 34.14
N GLU A 258 -5.20 -0.79 34.32
CA GLU A 258 -3.86 -0.63 34.89
C GLU A 258 -2.96 0.22 33.98
N LEU A 259 -2.96 -0.07 32.67
CA LEU A 259 -2.24 0.72 31.68
C LEU A 259 -2.68 2.19 31.69
N LEU A 260 -3.98 2.45 31.60
CA LEU A 260 -4.51 3.82 31.54
C LEU A 260 -4.17 4.60 32.81
N THR A 261 -4.27 3.97 33.98
CA THR A 261 -3.86 4.57 35.27
C THR A 261 -2.37 4.91 35.27
N ALA A 262 -1.51 4.01 34.77
CA ALA A 262 -0.07 4.26 34.67
C ALA A 262 0.26 5.37 33.66
N MET A 263 -0.48 5.48 32.56
CA MET A 263 -0.33 6.55 31.57
C MET A 263 -0.66 7.92 32.16
N GLU A 264 -1.73 8.03 32.96
CA GLU A 264 -2.06 9.26 33.67
C GLU A 264 -0.97 9.64 34.68
N LYS A 265 -0.55 8.69 35.52
CA LYS A 265 0.49 8.91 36.53
C LYS A 265 1.85 9.28 35.95
N SER A 266 2.19 8.72 34.79
CA SER A 266 3.46 9.02 34.10
C SER A 266 3.41 10.32 33.28
N SER A 267 2.25 10.98 33.19
CA SER A 267 2.01 12.09 32.25
C SER A 267 2.46 11.71 30.84
N PHE A 268 1.92 10.58 30.33
CA PHE A 268 2.32 10.01 29.06
C PHE A 268 2.28 11.06 27.93
N GLN A 269 3.35 11.14 27.16
CA GLN A 269 3.52 12.16 26.13
C GLN A 269 2.90 11.69 24.81
N SER A 270 1.85 12.38 24.37
CA SER A 270 1.30 12.36 23.01
C SER A 270 1.44 13.75 22.36
N PRO A 271 1.47 13.88 21.02
CA PRO A 271 1.38 12.81 20.01
C PRO A 271 2.67 11.98 19.86
N SER A 272 2.58 10.75 19.34
CA SER A 272 3.77 9.97 18.95
C SER A 272 4.53 10.63 17.80
N PRO A 273 5.83 10.31 17.61
CA PRO A 273 6.58 10.78 16.44
C PRO A 273 5.91 10.44 15.11
N ALA A 274 5.32 9.24 14.97
CA ALA A 274 4.56 8.85 13.78
C ALA A 274 3.35 9.76 13.55
N ARG A 275 2.59 10.09 14.61
CA ARG A 275 1.42 10.96 14.52
C ARG A 275 1.80 12.39 14.15
N LEU A 276 2.88 12.91 14.73
CA LEU A 276 3.42 14.24 14.38
C LEU A 276 3.81 14.34 12.90
N GLU A 277 4.42 13.30 12.33
CA GLU A 277 4.74 13.29 10.91
C GLU A 277 3.49 13.24 10.03
N LEU A 278 2.44 12.49 10.41
CA LEU A 278 1.19 12.49 9.66
C LEU A 278 0.49 13.86 9.70
N MET A 279 0.48 14.53 10.86
CA MET A 279 0.01 15.91 10.97
C MET A 279 0.80 16.85 10.06
N ARG A 280 2.14 16.76 10.06
CA ARG A 280 3.01 17.53 9.17
C ARG A 280 2.71 17.23 7.69
N ARG A 281 2.42 15.97 7.34
CA ARG A 281 2.09 15.54 5.98
C ARG A 281 0.74 16.07 5.50
N GLN A 282 -0.25 16.19 6.38
CA GLN A 282 -1.56 16.78 6.07
C GLN A 282 -1.46 18.29 5.78
N GLN A 283 -0.47 18.97 6.36
CA GLN A 283 -0.23 20.39 6.12
C GLN A 283 0.54 20.69 4.83
N ARG A 284 0.95 19.67 4.06
CA ARG A 284 1.70 19.88 2.81
C ARG A 284 0.83 20.56 1.77
N THR A 285 1.38 21.58 1.11
CA THR A 285 0.75 22.19 -0.06
C THR A 285 0.81 21.24 -1.26
N PRO A 286 -0.05 21.41 -2.28
CA PRO A 286 0.02 20.63 -3.51
C PRO A 286 1.41 20.66 -4.17
N ILE A 287 2.09 21.81 -4.15
CA ILE A 287 3.46 21.95 -4.67
C ILE A 287 4.45 21.11 -3.85
N GLN A 288 4.40 21.15 -2.52
CA GLN A 288 5.28 20.34 -1.69
C GLN A 288 5.09 18.83 -1.93
N VAL A 289 3.84 18.40 -2.12
CA VAL A 289 3.55 17.00 -2.48
C VAL A 289 4.13 16.66 -3.85
N ALA A 290 3.88 17.49 -4.87
CA ALA A 290 4.41 17.30 -6.22
C ALA A 290 5.94 17.25 -6.23
N THR A 291 6.61 18.18 -5.53
CA THR A 291 8.09 18.20 -5.40
C THR A 291 8.64 16.97 -4.69
N GLN A 292 7.92 16.40 -3.72
CA GLN A 292 8.35 15.15 -3.09
C GLN A 292 8.21 13.96 -4.03
N LEU A 293 7.08 13.84 -4.73
CA LEU A 293 6.84 12.78 -5.71
C LEU A 293 7.81 12.87 -6.90
N SER A 294 8.19 14.08 -7.32
CA SER A 294 9.10 14.31 -8.45
C SER A 294 10.52 13.78 -8.23
N LYS A 295 10.89 13.44 -6.97
CA LYS A 295 12.18 12.79 -6.66
C LYS A 295 12.20 11.32 -7.04
N VAL A 296 11.02 10.70 -7.13
CA VAL A 296 10.87 9.27 -7.44
C VAL A 296 10.36 9.10 -8.87
N TYR A 297 9.36 9.89 -9.27
CA TYR A 297 8.69 9.76 -10.57
C TYR A 297 9.17 10.80 -11.59
N GLY A 298 9.12 10.44 -12.88
CA GLY A 298 9.45 11.36 -13.98
C GLY A 298 10.94 11.64 -14.12
N ASN A 299 11.79 10.66 -13.77
CA ASN A 299 13.25 10.75 -13.95
C ASN A 299 13.78 9.75 -14.98
N ASP A 300 12.90 8.95 -15.57
CA ASP A 300 13.15 8.06 -16.69
C ASP A 300 11.87 7.93 -17.53
N LEU A 301 12.03 7.42 -18.76
CA LEU A 301 10.89 7.08 -19.63
C LEU A 301 10.68 5.57 -19.70
N GLY A 302 11.76 4.77 -19.83
CA GLY A 302 11.72 3.32 -19.97
C GLY A 302 11.01 2.85 -21.25
N ARG A 303 9.67 2.97 -21.27
CA ARG A 303 8.77 2.72 -22.40
C ARG A 303 7.88 3.93 -22.64
N LEU A 304 7.62 4.27 -23.90
CA LEU A 304 6.63 5.27 -24.28
C LEU A 304 5.22 4.75 -23.98
N SER A 305 4.76 4.95 -22.75
CA SER A 305 3.46 4.55 -22.24
C SER A 305 2.91 5.62 -21.29
N TYR A 306 1.62 5.59 -20.98
CA TYR A 306 0.97 6.68 -20.26
C TYR A 306 1.58 6.97 -18.87
N LEU A 307 1.92 5.96 -18.07
CA LEU A 307 2.45 6.15 -16.71
C LEU A 307 3.76 6.96 -16.66
N PRO A 308 4.85 6.54 -17.33
CA PRO A 308 6.09 7.31 -17.32
C PRO A 308 5.94 8.66 -18.02
N VAL A 309 5.13 8.73 -19.09
CA VAL A 309 4.89 9.98 -19.82
C VAL A 309 4.15 11.01 -18.98
N LEU A 310 3.08 10.65 -18.29
CA LEU A 310 2.36 11.57 -17.40
C LEU A 310 3.25 12.04 -16.26
N SER A 311 4.17 11.19 -15.79
CA SER A 311 5.17 11.56 -14.78
C SER A 311 6.15 12.61 -15.31
N LEU A 312 6.61 12.49 -16.55
CA LEU A 312 7.47 13.48 -17.21
C LEU A 312 6.73 14.79 -17.55
N ILE A 313 5.49 14.71 -18.04
CA ILE A 313 4.64 15.89 -18.25
C ILE A 313 4.44 16.64 -16.92
N SER A 314 4.29 15.90 -15.81
CA SER A 314 4.19 16.49 -14.48
C SER A 314 5.47 17.22 -14.05
N GLN A 315 6.65 16.81 -14.52
CA GLN A 315 7.91 17.53 -14.29
C GLN A 315 7.94 18.87 -15.01
N ILE A 316 7.50 18.92 -16.27
CA ILE A 316 7.38 20.16 -17.05
C ILE A 316 6.46 21.14 -16.30
N ARG A 317 5.24 20.68 -15.99
CA ARG A 317 4.24 21.51 -15.29
C ARG A 317 4.70 21.94 -13.91
N LEU A 318 5.40 21.08 -13.16
CA LEU A 318 5.95 21.46 -11.87
C LEU A 318 7.01 22.55 -12.03
N GLY A 319 7.86 22.47 -13.07
CA GLY A 319 8.82 23.51 -13.41
C GLY A 319 8.17 24.86 -13.67
N GLU A 320 7.09 24.89 -14.46
CA GLU A 320 6.29 26.09 -14.70
C GLU A 320 5.70 26.67 -13.39
N LEU A 321 5.15 25.80 -12.53
CA LEU A 321 4.50 26.22 -11.28
C LEU A 321 5.47 26.69 -10.20
N THR A 322 6.72 26.25 -10.23
CA THR A 322 7.75 26.59 -9.23
C THR A 322 8.85 27.49 -9.77
N ASP A 323 8.74 27.96 -11.01
CA ASP A 323 9.80 28.71 -11.72
C ASP A 323 11.15 27.96 -11.75
N ASP A 324 11.09 26.62 -11.81
CA ASP A 324 12.27 25.76 -11.85
C ASP A 324 12.61 25.42 -13.30
N HIS A 325 13.39 26.31 -13.92
CA HIS A 325 13.80 26.20 -15.32
C HIS A 325 14.71 24.99 -15.61
N SER A 326 15.19 24.26 -14.59
CA SER A 326 16.04 23.08 -14.80
C SER A 326 15.26 21.84 -15.26
N ARG A 327 13.93 21.81 -15.01
CA ARG A 327 13.10 20.61 -15.24
C ARG A 327 12.81 20.35 -16.70
N LEU A 328 12.51 21.38 -17.48
CA LEU A 328 12.21 21.21 -18.91
C LEU A 328 13.43 20.64 -19.68
N PRO A 329 14.66 21.19 -19.53
CA PRO A 329 15.85 20.60 -20.14
C PRO A 329 16.12 19.15 -19.70
N HIS A 330 15.81 18.81 -18.45
CA HIS A 330 15.94 17.42 -17.95
C HIS A 330 14.98 16.46 -18.66
N VAL A 331 13.70 16.86 -18.82
CA VAL A 331 12.71 16.05 -19.56
C VAL A 331 13.07 15.94 -21.04
N GLU A 332 13.56 17.02 -21.66
CA GLU A 332 14.06 16.99 -23.03
C GLU A 332 15.21 16.01 -23.19
N LYS A 333 16.18 16.03 -22.28
CA LYS A 333 17.32 15.09 -22.30
C LYS A 333 16.85 13.63 -22.26
N ILE A 334 15.96 13.28 -21.34
CA ILE A 334 15.39 11.92 -21.22
C ILE A 334 14.69 11.53 -22.54
N THR A 335 13.91 12.45 -23.10
CA THR A 335 13.14 12.20 -24.34
C THR A 335 14.07 12.00 -25.53
N GLN A 336 15.11 12.82 -25.67
CA GLN A 336 16.11 12.70 -26.73
C GLN A 336 16.90 11.39 -26.62
N GLU A 337 17.28 10.98 -25.40
CA GLU A 337 17.95 9.69 -25.18
C GLU A 337 17.04 8.50 -25.56
N TYR A 338 15.75 8.59 -25.29
CA TYR A 338 14.77 7.59 -25.71
C TYR A 338 14.64 7.53 -27.25
N LEU A 339 14.48 8.68 -27.92
CA LEU A 339 14.33 8.77 -29.37
C LEU A 339 15.57 8.29 -30.14
N LYS A 340 16.78 8.49 -29.60
CA LYS A 340 18.00 7.92 -30.18
C LYS A 340 17.96 6.40 -30.28
N LYS A 341 17.32 5.74 -29.30
CA LYS A 341 17.15 4.28 -29.27
C LYS A 341 15.90 3.82 -30.01
N ASN A 342 14.91 4.71 -30.16
CA ASN A 342 13.60 4.43 -30.74
C ASN A 342 13.25 5.52 -31.78
N PRO A 343 13.93 5.54 -32.94
CA PRO A 343 13.76 6.60 -33.93
C PRO A 343 12.34 6.62 -34.53
N GLN A 344 11.64 5.48 -34.51
CA GLN A 344 10.26 5.32 -34.92
C GLN A 344 9.43 4.79 -33.74
N PRO A 345 8.99 5.65 -32.80
CA PRO A 345 8.34 5.21 -31.56
C PRO A 345 6.99 4.52 -31.77
N LEU A 346 6.34 4.73 -32.92
CA LEU A 346 5.03 4.17 -33.26
C LEU A 346 5.09 2.79 -33.95
N ASP A 347 6.18 2.49 -34.67
CA ASP A 347 6.35 1.23 -35.44
C ASP A 347 6.46 -0.01 -34.52
N ASN A 348 6.77 0.21 -33.24
CA ASN A 348 6.86 -0.83 -32.22
C ASN A 348 5.47 -1.30 -31.73
N LYS A 349 4.67 -1.92 -32.61
CA LYS A 349 3.42 -2.67 -32.31
C LYS A 349 2.63 -2.11 -31.11
N GLY A 350 2.38 -0.80 -31.10
CA GLY A 350 1.92 -0.11 -29.90
C GLY A 350 0.40 -0.16 -29.74
N GLY A 351 -0.09 -0.73 -28.63
CA GLY A 351 -1.48 -0.59 -28.21
C GLY A 351 -1.81 0.84 -27.73
N GLY A 352 -3.04 1.10 -27.26
CA GLY A 352 -3.52 2.43 -26.86
C GLY A 352 -2.60 3.18 -25.89
N SER A 353 -1.92 2.46 -24.98
CA SER A 353 -0.91 3.02 -24.08
C SER A 353 0.25 3.73 -24.80
N VAL A 354 0.68 3.24 -25.98
CA VAL A 354 1.77 3.85 -26.76
C VAL A 354 1.26 5.12 -27.45
N ILE A 355 0.03 5.11 -27.97
CA ILE A 355 -0.62 6.31 -28.52
C ILE A 355 -0.68 7.40 -27.44
N ALA A 356 -1.08 7.04 -26.21
CA ALA A 356 -1.07 7.95 -25.06
C ALA A 356 0.31 8.53 -24.77
N GLY A 357 1.35 7.71 -24.88
CA GLY A 357 2.72 8.14 -24.60
C GLY A 357 3.18 9.28 -25.53
N HIS A 358 2.60 9.41 -26.72
CA HIS A 358 2.91 10.51 -27.63
C HIS A 358 2.42 11.88 -27.14
N LEU A 359 1.59 11.94 -26.09
CA LEU A 359 1.24 13.19 -25.41
C LEU A 359 2.47 13.94 -24.90
N LEU A 360 3.54 13.22 -24.51
CA LEU A 360 4.81 13.83 -24.10
C LEU A 360 5.33 14.81 -25.16
N PHE A 361 5.27 14.40 -26.43
CA PHE A 361 5.79 15.20 -27.53
C PHE A 361 4.95 16.44 -27.78
N SER A 362 3.62 16.35 -27.60
CA SER A 362 2.74 17.52 -27.70
C SER A 362 3.03 18.55 -26.60
N GLU A 363 3.28 18.10 -25.37
CA GLU A 363 3.63 19.00 -24.26
C GLU A 363 5.04 19.57 -24.40
N LEU A 364 5.99 18.81 -24.94
CA LEU A 364 7.33 19.33 -25.27
C LEU A 364 7.29 20.37 -26.38
N THR A 365 6.52 20.16 -27.46
CA THR A 365 6.33 21.19 -28.50
C THR A 365 5.76 22.47 -27.89
N LYS A 366 4.74 22.35 -27.03
CA LYS A 366 4.14 23.49 -26.35
C LYS A 366 5.16 24.23 -25.46
N ALA A 367 5.94 23.50 -24.67
CA ALA A 367 6.87 24.07 -23.69
C ALA A 367 8.13 24.67 -24.33
N THR A 368 8.59 24.13 -25.46
CA THR A 368 9.87 24.51 -26.09
C THR A 368 9.72 25.31 -27.38
N GLY A 369 8.55 25.24 -28.02
CA GLY A 369 8.36 25.70 -29.40
C GLY A 369 9.00 24.80 -30.46
N ASN A 370 9.64 23.68 -30.08
CA ASN A 370 10.31 22.80 -31.02
C ASN A 370 9.29 21.93 -31.78
N LEU A 371 9.16 22.20 -33.08
CA LEU A 371 8.28 21.49 -34.00
C LEU A 371 8.75 20.07 -34.33
N ASP A 372 10.00 19.70 -34.03
CA ASP A 372 10.48 18.33 -34.20
C ASP A 372 9.73 17.34 -33.31
N TYR A 373 9.25 17.76 -32.14
CA TYR A 373 8.41 16.91 -31.31
C TYR A 373 6.99 16.76 -31.87
N LEU A 374 6.47 17.80 -32.55
CA LEU A 374 5.11 17.80 -33.10
C LEU A 374 4.91 16.66 -34.11
N LYS A 375 5.95 16.32 -34.88
CA LYS A 375 5.88 15.22 -35.86
C LYS A 375 5.48 13.91 -35.20
N TYR A 376 6.00 13.60 -34.00
CA TYR A 376 5.69 12.36 -33.30
C TYR A 376 4.28 12.38 -32.71
N ALA A 377 3.86 13.51 -32.11
CA ALA A 377 2.47 13.66 -31.65
C ALA A 377 1.48 13.51 -32.80
N LYS A 378 1.79 14.11 -33.95
CA LYS A 378 0.97 14.05 -35.17
C LYS A 378 0.89 12.63 -35.73
N GLN A 379 2.00 11.88 -35.77
CA GLN A 379 1.99 10.47 -36.19
C GLN A 379 0.96 9.64 -35.39
N ALA A 380 0.87 9.85 -34.08
CA ALA A 380 -0.10 9.15 -33.25
C ALA A 380 -1.54 9.61 -33.50
N ALA A 381 -1.78 10.92 -33.67
CA ALA A 381 -3.10 11.47 -33.99
C ALA A 381 -3.60 11.06 -35.38
N ASP A 382 -2.70 10.96 -36.36
CA ASP A 382 -3.01 10.58 -37.74
C ASP A 382 -3.51 9.13 -37.87
N LEU A 383 -3.29 8.29 -36.84
CA LEU A 383 -3.85 6.93 -36.81
C LEU A 383 -5.39 6.91 -36.87
N GLY A 384 -6.05 8.01 -36.50
CA GLY A 384 -7.49 8.18 -36.62
C GLY A 384 -8.01 8.37 -38.04
N PHE A 385 -7.12 8.44 -39.03
CA PHE A 385 -7.46 8.66 -40.43
C PHE A 385 -6.99 7.50 -41.31
N ASP A 386 -7.68 7.27 -42.43
CA ASP A 386 -7.26 6.35 -43.49
C ASP A 386 -6.24 7.01 -44.44
N ASP A 387 -5.74 6.23 -45.41
CA ASP A 387 -4.74 6.69 -46.38
C ASP A 387 -5.26 7.82 -47.30
N GLN A 388 -6.59 7.98 -47.39
CA GLN A 388 -7.27 9.03 -48.14
C GLN A 388 -7.55 10.27 -47.26
N GLY A 389 -7.22 10.22 -45.97
CA GLY A 389 -7.43 11.30 -45.01
C GLY A 389 -8.86 11.37 -44.43
N ASN A 390 -9.70 10.37 -44.66
CA ASN A 390 -11.02 10.29 -44.03
C ASN A 390 -10.90 9.79 -42.59
N MET A 391 -11.76 10.31 -41.71
CA MET A 391 -11.87 9.83 -40.33
C MET A 391 -12.30 8.36 -40.29
N LYS A 392 -11.52 7.51 -39.62
CA LYS A 392 -11.92 6.15 -39.25
C LYS A 392 -13.13 6.17 -38.31
N GLU A 393 -13.73 5.01 -38.05
CA GLU A 393 -14.84 4.89 -37.09
C GLU A 393 -14.42 5.32 -35.68
N SER A 394 -13.24 4.88 -35.25
CA SER A 394 -12.62 5.19 -33.97
C SER A 394 -11.10 5.26 -34.12
N MET A 395 -10.42 5.76 -33.08
CA MET A 395 -8.98 5.55 -32.95
C MET A 395 -8.67 4.05 -32.76
N PRO A 396 -7.54 3.54 -33.27
CA PRO A 396 -7.18 2.14 -33.11
C PRO A 396 -6.79 1.81 -31.66
N HIS A 397 -6.80 0.51 -31.32
CA HIS A 397 -6.38 -0.02 -30.02
C HIS A 397 -7.17 0.51 -28.80
N HIS A 398 -8.47 0.77 -28.98
CA HIS A 398 -9.40 1.01 -27.87
C HIS A 398 -9.73 -0.33 -27.20
N VAL A 399 -9.02 -0.68 -26.12
CA VAL A 399 -9.23 -1.98 -25.44
C VAL A 399 -10.26 -1.84 -24.31
N GLU A 400 -10.27 -0.70 -23.61
CA GLU A 400 -11.18 -0.41 -22.50
C GLU A 400 -11.59 1.07 -22.47
N MET A 401 -12.71 1.39 -21.81
CA MET A 401 -13.31 2.72 -21.81
C MET A 401 -12.36 3.81 -21.26
N SER A 402 -11.57 3.52 -20.22
CA SER A 402 -10.63 4.48 -19.64
C SER A 402 -9.50 4.85 -20.61
N ASP A 403 -8.91 3.87 -21.28
CA ASP A 403 -7.79 4.12 -22.21
C ASP A 403 -8.28 4.86 -23.45
N ALA A 404 -9.45 4.50 -23.96
CA ALA A 404 -10.01 5.16 -25.14
C ALA A 404 -10.37 6.64 -24.87
N VAL A 405 -10.89 6.97 -23.68
CA VAL A 405 -11.19 8.35 -23.27
C VAL A 405 -9.93 9.15 -22.94
N PHE A 406 -9.08 8.63 -22.05
CA PHE A 406 -7.98 9.39 -21.44
C PHE A 406 -6.70 9.40 -22.28
N MET A 407 -6.68 8.72 -23.44
CA MET A 407 -5.51 8.66 -24.31
C MET A 407 -5.80 9.22 -25.71
N SER A 408 -6.82 8.68 -26.39
CA SER A 408 -7.10 9.00 -27.80
C SER A 408 -7.68 10.40 -28.02
N CYS A 409 -8.66 10.81 -27.22
CA CYS A 409 -9.21 12.17 -27.31
C CYS A 409 -8.18 13.25 -26.96
N PRO A 410 -7.38 13.12 -25.88
CA PRO A 410 -6.34 14.09 -25.56
C PRO A 410 -5.28 14.27 -26.65
N ILE A 411 -4.79 13.20 -27.30
CA ILE A 411 -3.77 13.36 -28.33
C ILE A 411 -4.32 14.08 -29.55
N LEU A 412 -5.55 13.75 -29.98
CA LEU A 412 -6.24 14.42 -31.07
C LEU A 412 -6.46 15.90 -30.74
N ALA A 413 -6.99 16.21 -29.55
CA ALA A 413 -7.21 17.60 -29.12
C ALA A 413 -5.90 18.39 -28.99
N ALA A 414 -4.83 17.77 -28.49
CA ALA A 414 -3.52 18.40 -28.35
C ALA A 414 -2.90 18.71 -29.70
N VAL A 415 -2.94 17.77 -30.66
CA VAL A 415 -2.44 17.99 -32.03
C VAL A 415 -3.30 19.03 -32.75
N GLY A 416 -4.63 18.94 -32.67
CA GLY A 416 -5.54 19.95 -33.23
C GLY A 416 -5.24 21.36 -32.72
N ARG A 417 -4.90 21.50 -31.43
CA ARG A 417 -4.50 22.80 -30.85
C ARG A 417 -3.16 23.29 -31.40
N LEU A 418 -2.19 22.39 -31.60
CA LEU A 418 -0.85 22.73 -32.05
C LEU A 418 -0.80 23.00 -33.56
N THR A 419 -1.65 22.36 -34.36
CA THR A 419 -1.67 22.53 -35.82
C THR A 419 -2.75 23.50 -36.31
N GLY A 420 -3.82 23.70 -35.54
CA GLY A 420 -5.01 24.45 -35.95
C GLY A 420 -5.95 23.66 -36.88
N GLU A 421 -5.68 22.38 -37.15
CA GLU A 421 -6.49 21.56 -38.06
C GLU A 421 -7.75 21.01 -37.35
N SER A 422 -8.93 21.44 -37.80
CA SER A 422 -10.21 21.05 -37.18
C SER A 422 -10.50 19.55 -37.22
N LYS A 423 -9.98 18.84 -38.25
CA LYS A 423 -10.18 17.40 -38.45
C LYS A 423 -9.84 16.58 -37.21
N TYR A 424 -8.86 17.01 -36.41
CA TYR A 424 -8.47 16.29 -35.20
C TYR A 424 -9.53 16.42 -34.09
N TYR A 425 -10.16 17.59 -33.96
CA TYR A 425 -11.28 17.78 -33.02
C TYR A 425 -12.52 16.99 -33.47
N ASP A 426 -12.81 16.98 -34.77
CA ASP A 426 -13.91 16.20 -35.34
C ASP A 426 -13.70 14.71 -35.09
N MET A 427 -12.46 14.22 -35.28
CA MET A 427 -12.10 12.83 -34.99
C MET A 427 -12.18 12.53 -33.49
N ALA A 428 -11.80 13.46 -32.61
CA ALA A 428 -11.92 13.28 -31.17
C ALA A 428 -13.39 13.15 -30.75
N LEU A 429 -14.28 13.97 -31.32
CA LEU A 429 -15.72 13.89 -31.06
C LEU A 429 -16.32 12.59 -31.62
N LYS A 430 -15.91 12.17 -32.82
CA LYS A 430 -16.35 10.90 -33.41
C LYS A 430 -15.94 9.72 -32.53
N HIS A 431 -14.67 9.68 -32.11
CA HIS A 431 -14.16 8.65 -31.20
C HIS A 431 -14.89 8.66 -29.85
N TRP A 432 -15.13 9.84 -29.27
CA TRP A 432 -15.89 9.97 -28.01
C TRP A 432 -17.32 9.42 -28.13
N ARG A 433 -18.01 9.67 -29.24
CA ARG A 433 -19.35 9.12 -29.47
C ARG A 433 -19.36 7.62 -29.68
N PHE A 434 -18.29 7.07 -30.27
CA PHE A 434 -18.15 5.64 -30.52
C PHE A 434 -17.99 4.83 -29.22
N ILE A 435 -17.35 5.41 -28.19
CA ILE A 435 -17.08 4.73 -26.90
C ILE A 435 -18.18 4.89 -25.84
N GLN A 436 -19.23 5.68 -26.13
CA GLN A 436 -20.44 5.78 -25.31
C GLN A 436 -21.35 4.58 -25.57
#